data_AF-A0AAV5L2Y3-F1
#
_entry.id   AF-A0AAV5L2Y3-F1
#
_cell.length_a   1.000
_cell.length_b   1.000
_cell.length_c   1.000
_cell.angle_alpha   90.00
_cell.angle_beta   90.00
_cell.angle_gamma   90.00
#
_symmetry.space_group_name_H-M   'P 1'
#
loop_
_entity.id
_entity.type
_entity.pdbx_description
1 polymer ?
#
loop_
_entity_poly.entity_id
_entity_poly.type
_entity_poly.pdbx_seq_one_letter_code
_entity_poly.pdbx_strand_id
1 'polypeptide(L)' 'MAIKVHGLPMSSCVARVLLCLSEMALPYKFVPLDAAAAAAHKHQPYLSLNVSPL' A
#
# COMPACT_ATOMS: atom_id res chain seq x y z
N MET A 1 13.49 -11.62 2.32
CA MET A 1 13.02 -10.22 2.31
C MET A 1 11.56 -10.24 1.87
N ALA A 2 10.63 -9.67 2.65
CA ALA A 2 9.19 -9.74 2.37
C ALA A 2 8.69 -8.45 1.70
N ILE A 3 7.86 -8.58 0.66
CA ILE A 3 7.24 -7.44 -0.03
C ILE A 3 6.27 -6.76 0.93
N LYS A 4 6.29 -5.43 1.01
CA LYS A 4 5.33 -4.65 1.81
C LYS A 4 4.38 -3.89 0.90
N VAL A 5 3.08 -4.07 1.11
CA VAL A 5 2.04 -3.35 0.38
C VAL A 5 1.40 -2.34 1.33
N HIS A 6 1.62 -1.06 1.07
CA HIS A 6 1.07 0.04 1.86
C HIS A 6 -0.22 0.53 1.20
N GLY A 7 -1.34 0.53 1.93
CA GLY A 7 -2.64 0.72 1.28
C GLY A 7 -3.82 0.85 2.23
N LEU A 8 -4.95 1.29 1.68
CA LEU A 8 -6.25 1.13 2.33
C LEU A 8 -6.84 -0.24 1.96
N PRO A 9 -7.39 -1.03 2.90
CA PRO A 9 -7.95 -2.35 2.61
C PRO A 9 -9.05 -2.33 1.53
N MET A 10 -9.86 -1.26 1.52
CA MET A 10 -10.98 -1.09 0.59
C MET A 10 -10.58 -0.51 -0.77
N SER A 11 -9.28 -0.23 -1.01
CA SER A 11 -8.83 0.31 -2.29
C SER A 11 -8.77 -0.78 -3.36
N SER A 12 -9.45 -0.55 -4.49
CA SER A 12 -9.40 -1.44 -5.65
C SER A 12 -7.97 -1.61 -6.20
N CYS A 13 -7.13 -0.59 -6.12
CA CYS A 13 -5.73 -0.65 -6.53
C CYS A 13 -4.91 -1.58 -5.62
N VAL A 14 -5.14 -1.51 -4.30
CA VAL A 14 -4.50 -2.40 -3.32
C VAL A 14 -4.94 -3.84 -3.57
N ALA A 15 -6.24 -4.08 -3.73
CA ALA A 15 -6.79 -5.41 -3.99
C ALA A 15 -6.15 -6.05 -5.23
N ARG A 16 -5.92 -5.29 -6.31
CA ARG A 16 -5.23 -5.76 -7.51
C ARG A 16 -3.81 -6.26 -7.20
N VAL A 17 -3.02 -5.47 -6.46
CA VAL A 17 -1.64 -5.84 -6.11
C VAL A 17 -1.62 -7.09 -5.23
N LEU A 18 -2.50 -7.17 -4.23
CA LEU A 18 -2.60 -8.33 -3.35
C LEU A 18 -2.99 -9.60 -4.11
N LEU A 19 -3.92 -9.50 -5.06
CA LEU A 19 -4.34 -10.61 -5.91
C LEU A 19 -3.18 -11.10 -6.79
N CYS A 20 -2.43 -10.19 -7.44
CA CYS A 20 -1.26 -10.59 -8.22
C CYS A 20 -0.20 -11.29 -7.35
N LEU A 21 0.07 -10.78 -6.14
CA LEU A 21 1.04 -11.39 -5.24
C LEU A 21 0.58 -12.77 -4.75
N SER A 22 -0.72 -12.96 -4.50
CA SER A 22 -1.26 -14.27 -4.13
C SER A 22 -1.20 -15.27 -5.28
N GLU A 23 -1.55 -14.86 -6.51
CA GLU A 23 -1.48 -15.71 -7.71
C GLU A 23 -0.04 -16.17 -8.00
N MET A 24 0.95 -15.33 -7.70
CA MET A 24 2.38 -15.67 -7.83
C MET A 24 2.95 -16.43 -6.63
N ALA A 25 2.13 -16.75 -5.61
CA ALA A 25 2.56 -17.36 -4.35
C ALA A 25 3.73 -16.63 -3.66
N LEU A 26 3.80 -15.30 -3.80
CA LEU A 26 4.88 -14.50 -3.22
C LEU A 26 4.53 -14.08 -1.79
N PRO A 27 5.42 -14.27 -0.81
CA PRO A 27 5.17 -13.83 0.56
C PRO A 27 5.17 -12.30 0.64
N TYR A 28 4.10 -11.72 1.18
CA TYR A 28 3.96 -10.29 1.39
C TYR A 28 3.37 -9.95 2.75
N LYS A 29 3.59 -8.71 3.19
CA LYS A 29 2.96 -8.10 4.36
C LYS A 29 2.13 -6.91 3.92
N PHE A 30 0.85 -6.93 4.27
CA PHE A 30 0.00 -5.75 4.12
C PHE A 30 0.24 -4.79 5.29
N VAL A 31 0.42 -3.51 4.99
CA VAL A 31 0.64 -2.42 5.95
C VAL A 31 -0.50 -1.41 5.77
N PRO A 32 -1.54 -1.47 6.61
CA PRO A 32 -2.69 -0.59 6.46
C PRO A 32 -2.29 0.86 6.69
N LEU A 33 -2.77 1.75 5.82
CA LEU A 33 -2.75 3.20 6.03
C LEU A 33 -3.90 3.59 6.96
N ASP A 34 -3.64 4.52 7.87
CA ASP A 34 -4.69 5.14 8.67
C ASP A 34 -5.55 6.04 7.76
N ALA A 35 -6.80 5.64 7.56
CA ALA A 35 -7.77 6.39 6.78
C ALA A 35 -8.38 7.58 7.54
N ALA A 36 -8.34 7.53 8.87
CA ALA A 36 -8.90 8.55 9.75
C ALA A 36 -7.90 9.70 9.96
N ALA A 37 -6.60 9.41 9.91
CA ALA A 37 -5.58 10.45 9.85
C ALA A 37 -5.65 11.21 8.52
N ALA A 38 -5.85 12.52 8.59
CA ALA A 38 -5.96 13.42 7.45
C ALA A 38 -4.87 13.13 6.40
N ALA A 39 -5.26 12.55 5.27
CA ALA A 39 -4.39 12.23 4.15
C ALA A 39 -3.04 11.58 4.54
N ALA A 40 -3.03 10.53 5.37
CA ALA A 40 -1.80 9.85 5.81
C ALA A 40 -0.81 9.53 4.66
N HIS A 41 -1.33 9.18 3.47
CA HIS A 41 -0.55 8.94 2.25
C HIS A 41 0.20 10.17 1.69
N LYS A 42 -0.09 11.38 2.18
CA LYS A 42 0.59 12.65 1.86
C LYS A 42 1.58 13.08 2.94
N HIS A 43 1.80 12.27 3.97
CA HIS A 43 2.79 12.53 5.01
C HIS A 43 4.00 11.58 4.87
N GLN A 44 5.12 11.96 5.45
CA GLN A 44 6.24 11.02 5.63
C GLN A 44 5.81 9.89 6.57
N PRO A 45 6.26 8.64 6.34
CA PRO A 45 7.24 8.23 5.32
C PRO A 45 6.63 7.93 3.93
N TYR A 46 5.31 7.95 3.75
CA TYR A 46 4.64 7.45 2.55
C TYR A 46 4.92 8.26 1.28
N LEU A 47 5.17 9.58 1.41
CA LEU A 47 5.63 10.41 0.28
C LEU A 47 6.94 9.94 -0.34
N SER A 48 7.84 9.33 0.44
CA SER A 48 9.10 8.77 -0.08
C SER A 48 8.90 7.47 -0.88
N LEU A 49 7.78 6.79 -0.66
CA LEU A 49 7.42 5.54 -1.34
C LEU A 49 6.61 5.80 -2.62
N ASN A 50 5.78 6.83 -2.61
CA ASN A 50 4.92 7.21 -3.73
C ASN A 50 4.87 8.74 -3.83
N VAL A 51 5.78 9.30 -4.61
CA VAL A 51 5.89 10.74 -4.81
C VAL A 51 4.68 11.19 -5.64
N SER A 52 3.89 12.13 -5.11
CA SER A 52 2.84 12.77 -5.92
C SER A 52 3.55 13.58 -7.01
N PRO A 53 3.35 13.29 -8.30
CA PRO A 53 3.86 14.17 -9.34
C PRO A 53 3.08 15.48 -9.20
N LEU A 54 3.78 16.55 -8.85
CA LEU A 54 3.32 17.89 -9.16
C LEU A 54 3.40 18.07 -10.67
#